data_AF-A0A933L900-F1
#
_entry.id   AF-A0A933L900-F1
#
_cell.length_a   1.000
_cell.length_b   1.000
_cell.length_c   1.000
_cell.angle_alpha   90.00
_cell.angle_beta   90.00
_cell.angle_gamma   90.00
#
_symmetry.space_group_name_H-M   'P 1'
#
loop_
_entity.id
_entity.type
_entity.pdbx_description
1 polymer ?
#
loop_
_entity_poly.entity_id
_entity_poly.type
_entity_poly.pdbx_seq_one_letter_code
_entity_poly.pdbx_strand_id
1 'polypeptide(L)'
;MAKRRIVFIFFYFILFLCSSCSTLKRESTPSPIAPAQDEKTKTSEIYGPQDLYGPKADEPKKEAYGPEPIRVRPLVLVFGPGLARGFSYIGILKALEEAKIPIGAIIGTEMGAIVGIFYSLSQNINEFEWSFQKLKFFHNVRSLLSKFKKTVFMDKKTEKIINQALGEKEIQQGRTPLYLVFDDLAKQNQVLFDKGKGALLARTALALPGFLAPVEIFKNILPSYNKPFPISEAK
;
A
#
# COMPACT_ATOMS: atom_id res chain seq x y z
N MET A 1 -38.17 18.21 3.19
CA MET A 1 -37.11 18.32 4.23
C MET A 1 -36.92 17.08 5.11
N ALA A 2 -37.83 16.09 5.13
CA ALA A 2 -37.74 14.91 6.01
C ALA A 2 -36.73 13.82 5.56
N LYS A 3 -36.50 13.61 4.25
CA LYS A 3 -35.61 12.54 3.75
C LYS A 3 -34.11 12.76 4.02
N ARG A 4 -33.66 14.00 4.25
CA ARG A 4 -32.24 14.32 4.54
C ARG A 4 -31.84 14.07 6.01
N ARG A 5 -32.80 14.05 6.95
CA ARG A 5 -32.51 13.78 8.37
C ARG A 5 -32.30 12.29 8.66
N ILE A 6 -32.96 11.41 7.89
CA ILE A 6 -32.87 9.94 8.07
C ILE A 6 -31.48 9.40 7.67
N VAL A 7 -30.86 9.94 6.62
CA VAL A 7 -29.50 9.54 6.19
C VAL A 7 -28.44 9.98 7.21
N PHE A 8 -28.62 11.16 7.83
CA PHE A 8 -27.71 11.64 8.87
C PHE A 8 -27.79 10.83 10.17
N ILE A 9 -28.98 10.33 10.53
CA ILE A 9 -29.16 9.45 11.69
C ILE A 9 -28.55 8.08 11.42
N PHE A 10 -28.68 7.53 10.20
CA PHE A 10 -28.04 6.27 9.83
C PHE A 10 -26.51 6.33 9.86
N PHE A 11 -25.92 7.48 9.48
CA PHE A 11 -24.47 7.65 9.49
C PHE A 11 -23.89 7.82 10.91
N TYR A 12 -24.66 8.40 11.83
CA TYR A 12 -24.30 8.46 13.26
C TYR A 12 -24.54 7.13 14.00
N PHE A 13 -25.51 6.33 13.56
CA PHE A 13 -25.80 5.03 14.16
C PHE A 13 -24.69 3.99 13.90
N ILE A 14 -24.02 4.07 12.74
CA ILE A 14 -22.85 3.23 12.42
C ILE A 14 -21.63 3.58 13.30
N LEU A 15 -21.55 4.82 13.81
CA LEU A 15 -20.46 5.25 14.71
C LEU A 15 -20.66 4.79 16.16
N PHE A 16 -21.86 4.38 16.57
CA PHE A 16 -22.16 3.98 17.95
C PHE A 16 -21.93 2.49 18.23
N LEU A 17 -21.89 1.64 17.18
CA LEU A 17 -21.68 0.19 17.32
C LEU A 17 -20.20 -0.23 17.47
N CYS A 18 -19.25 0.71 17.39
CA CYS A 18 -17.82 0.43 17.59
C CYS A 18 -17.33 0.52 19.05
N SER A 19 -18.21 0.77 20.02
CA SER A 19 -17.80 0.99 21.43
C SER A 19 -18.17 -0.14 22.40
N SER A 20 -18.48 -1.34 21.95
CA SER A 20 -18.67 -2.49 22.85
C SER A 20 -18.24 -3.80 22.24
N CYS A 21 -16.97 -4.15 22.43
CA CYS A 21 -16.59 -5.51 22.81
C CYS A 21 -15.20 -5.47 23.47
N SER A 22 -15.22 -5.41 24.79
CA SER A 22 -14.05 -5.56 25.64
C SER A 22 -13.66 -7.04 25.79
N THR A 23 -12.35 -7.27 25.78
CA THR A 23 -11.60 -8.34 26.48
C THR A 23 -11.87 -9.81 26.17
N LEU A 24 -10.84 -10.50 25.66
CA LEU A 24 -10.30 -11.69 26.34
C LEU A 24 -8.77 -11.71 26.18
N LYS A 25 -8.08 -11.52 27.30
CA LYS A 25 -6.64 -11.58 27.48
C LYS A 25 -6.25 -13.07 27.49
N ARG A 26 -5.42 -13.52 26.56
CA ARG A 26 -4.82 -14.86 26.61
C ARG A 26 -3.36 -14.72 27.01
N GLU A 27 -3.07 -15.04 28.27
CA GLU A 27 -1.71 -15.32 28.72
C GLU A 27 -1.28 -16.67 28.15
N SER A 28 -0.18 -16.66 27.41
CA SER A 28 0.69 -17.81 27.24
C SER A 28 2.10 -17.28 27.04
N THR A 29 2.91 -17.39 28.08
CA THR A 29 4.36 -17.24 28.03
C THR A 29 4.96 -18.39 27.21
N PRO A 30 5.81 -18.11 26.21
CA PRO A 30 6.85 -19.03 25.82
C PRO A 30 8.16 -18.60 26.52
N SER A 31 8.82 -19.58 27.14
CA SER A 31 10.16 -19.45 27.72
C SER A 31 11.17 -19.03 26.63
N PRO A 32 12.24 -18.27 26.97
CA PRO A 32 13.21 -17.80 25.99
C PRO A 32 14.02 -18.98 25.44
N ILE A 33 13.89 -19.26 24.14
CA ILE A 33 14.92 -20.02 23.43
C ILE A 33 16.01 -19.00 23.12
N ALA A 34 17.16 -19.17 23.77
CA ALA A 34 18.35 -18.37 23.52
C ALA A 34 18.67 -18.37 22.02
N PRO A 35 19.13 -17.24 21.43
CA PRO A 35 19.65 -17.26 20.09
C PRO A 35 20.84 -18.22 20.07
N ALA A 36 20.73 -19.30 19.31
CA ALA A 36 21.90 -19.99 18.82
C ALA A 36 22.75 -18.93 18.13
N GLN A 37 23.93 -18.69 18.68
CA GLN A 37 24.92 -17.84 18.06
C GLN A 37 25.19 -18.48 16.69
N ASP A 38 24.89 -17.77 15.61
CA ASP A 38 25.48 -18.04 14.30
C ASP A 38 26.98 -17.81 14.47
N GLU A 39 27.65 -18.83 15.00
CA GLU A 39 29.08 -18.99 14.89
C GLU A 39 29.36 -18.97 13.39
N LYS A 40 29.86 -17.82 12.93
CA LYS A 40 30.52 -17.69 11.64
C LYS A 40 31.30 -18.96 11.46
N THR A 41 30.85 -19.80 10.53
CA THR A 41 31.62 -20.94 10.04
C THR A 41 32.86 -20.34 9.41
N LYS A 42 33.87 -20.03 10.24
CA LYS A 42 35.25 -20.14 9.83
C LYS A 42 35.32 -21.58 9.38
N THR A 43 35.33 -21.77 8.07
CA THR A 43 35.88 -22.94 7.42
C THR A 43 37.10 -23.34 8.24
N SER A 44 36.95 -24.38 9.07
CA SER A 44 38.10 -25.02 9.67
C SER A 44 38.97 -25.38 8.47
N GLU A 45 40.16 -24.78 8.37
CA GLU A 45 41.12 -25.16 7.35
C GLU A 45 41.26 -26.68 7.45
N ILE A 46 40.70 -27.37 6.45
CA ILE A 46 40.67 -28.82 6.40
C ILE A 46 42.13 -29.23 6.24
N TYR A 47 42.74 -29.71 7.33
CA TYR A 47 44.10 -30.22 7.29
C TYR A 47 44.06 -31.61 6.67
N GLY A 48 44.23 -31.66 5.35
CA GLY A 48 44.27 -32.88 4.55
C GLY A 48 44.73 -32.58 3.12
N PRO A 49 45.21 -33.57 2.37
CA PRO A 49 45.55 -33.39 0.96
C PRO A 49 44.34 -32.82 0.20
N GLN A 50 44.51 -31.69 -0.51
CA GLN A 50 43.43 -31.10 -1.30
C GLN A 50 43.00 -32.01 -2.45
N ASP A 51 43.86 -32.97 -2.81
CA ASP A 51 43.63 -33.96 -3.85
C ASP A 51 43.26 -35.29 -3.19
N LEU A 52 41.99 -35.45 -2.81
CA LEU A 52 41.42 -36.77 -2.57
C LEU A 52 41.49 -37.54 -3.89
N TYR A 53 42.45 -38.48 -3.98
CA TYR A 53 42.60 -39.40 -5.11
C TYR A 53 41.38 -40.35 -5.16
N GLY A 54 40.35 -39.92 -5.90
CA GLY A 54 39.17 -40.69 -6.24
C GLY A 54 38.37 -39.95 -7.31
N PRO A 55 37.53 -40.62 -8.11
CA PRO A 55 36.56 -39.92 -8.95
C PRO A 55 35.75 -38.98 -8.04
N LYS A 56 35.62 -37.70 -8.42
CA LYS A 56 34.72 -36.76 -7.72
C LYS A 56 33.38 -37.47 -7.62
N ALA A 57 32.94 -37.75 -6.40
CA ALA A 57 31.61 -38.30 -6.19
C ALA A 57 30.64 -37.37 -6.92
N ASP A 58 29.83 -37.92 -7.82
CA ASP A 58 28.77 -37.15 -8.45
C ASP A 58 28.02 -36.45 -7.32
N GLU A 59 27.97 -35.12 -7.35
CA GLU A 59 27.24 -34.36 -6.34
C GLU A 59 25.84 -34.97 -6.28
N PRO A 60 25.38 -35.45 -5.11
CA PRO A 60 24.08 -36.07 -5.02
C PRO A 60 23.08 -35.03 -5.52
N LYS A 61 22.41 -35.33 -6.64
CA LYS A 61 21.30 -34.52 -7.12
C LYS A 61 20.37 -34.37 -5.93
N LYS A 62 20.22 -33.15 -5.40
CA LYS A 62 19.27 -32.87 -4.33
C LYS A 62 17.91 -33.24 -4.87
N GLU A 63 17.45 -34.45 -4.57
CA GLU A 63 16.09 -34.86 -4.83
C GLU A 63 15.20 -33.89 -4.05
N ALA A 64 14.34 -33.17 -4.77
CA ALA A 64 13.42 -32.23 -4.15
C ALA A 64 12.47 -33.02 -3.26
N TYR A 65 12.73 -33.02 -1.94
CA TYR A 65 11.87 -33.69 -0.98
C TYR A 65 10.63 -32.84 -0.72
N GLY A 66 9.47 -33.41 -1.01
CA GLY A 66 8.16 -32.80 -0.76
C GLY A 66 7.36 -32.54 -2.04
N PRO A 67 6.06 -32.20 -1.90
CA PRO A 67 5.26 -31.80 -3.04
C PRO A 67 5.85 -30.55 -3.70
N GLU A 68 5.77 -30.48 -5.03
CA GLU A 68 6.11 -29.27 -5.78
C GLU A 68 5.41 -28.05 -5.17
N PRO A 69 6.12 -26.95 -4.91
CA PRO A 69 5.51 -25.76 -4.33
C PRO A 69 4.37 -25.27 -5.22
N ILE A 70 3.21 -25.00 -4.60
CA ILE A 70 2.05 -24.48 -5.31
C ILE A 70 2.44 -23.14 -5.93
N ARG A 71 2.51 -23.09 -7.26
CA ARG A 71 2.79 -21.86 -8.00
C ARG A 71 1.54 -20.99 -7.98
N VAL A 72 1.50 -20.03 -7.06
CA VAL A 72 0.42 -19.04 -6.99
C VAL A 72 0.61 -18.03 -8.12
N ARG A 73 -0.44 -17.82 -8.93
CA ARG A 73 -0.41 -16.78 -9.97
C ARG A 73 -0.37 -15.40 -9.31
N PRO A 74 0.42 -14.44 -9.83
CA PRO A 74 0.43 -13.08 -9.30
C PRO A 74 -0.95 -12.46 -9.30
N LEU A 75 -1.30 -11.81 -8.18
CA LEU A 75 -2.58 -11.12 -8.02
C LEU A 75 -2.51 -9.69 -8.58
N VAL A 76 -3.58 -9.27 -9.26
CA VAL A 76 -3.81 -7.85 -9.57
C VAL A 76 -4.73 -7.28 -8.50
N LEU A 77 -4.25 -6.28 -7.77
CA LEU A 77 -5.02 -5.63 -6.71
C LEU A 77 -5.71 -4.38 -7.24
N VAL A 78 -7.02 -4.28 -7.06
CA VAL A 78 -7.81 -3.10 -7.45
C VAL A 78 -8.28 -2.37 -6.19
N PHE A 79 -7.65 -1.24 -5.88
CA PHE A 79 -7.95 -0.41 -4.72
C PHE A 79 -8.81 0.79 -5.11
N GLY A 80 -10.07 0.77 -4.68
CA GLY A 80 -11.01 1.86 -4.87
C GLY A 80 -10.77 3.04 -3.90
N PRO A 81 -11.60 4.09 -4.01
CA PRO A 81 -11.61 5.19 -3.06
C PRO A 81 -12.15 4.72 -1.71
N GLY A 82 -11.77 5.39 -0.63
CA GLY A 82 -12.13 4.95 0.70
C GLY A 82 -11.77 5.89 1.84
N LEU A 83 -11.20 7.08 1.61
CA LEU A 83 -10.77 8.00 2.69
C LEU A 83 -10.11 7.23 3.86
N ALA A 84 -10.67 7.33 5.07
CA ALA A 84 -10.18 6.63 6.27
C ALA A 84 -10.27 5.09 6.18
N ARG A 85 -11.17 4.52 5.39
CA ARG A 85 -11.25 3.07 5.18
C ARG A 85 -10.12 2.56 4.29
N GLY A 86 -9.55 3.40 3.43
CA GLY A 86 -8.44 3.05 2.54
C GLY A 86 -7.17 2.61 3.29
N PHE A 87 -7.05 2.88 4.59
CA PHE A 87 -5.97 2.36 5.41
C PHE A 87 -5.99 0.82 5.53
N SER A 88 -7.14 0.17 5.30
CA SER A 88 -7.20 -1.30 5.28
C SER A 88 -6.33 -1.92 4.19
N TYR A 89 -6.06 -1.20 3.10
CA TYR A 89 -5.17 -1.66 2.02
C TYR A 89 -3.75 -1.96 2.52
N ILE A 90 -3.28 -1.24 3.54
CA ILE A 90 -1.99 -1.52 4.20
C ILE A 90 -2.01 -2.94 4.77
N GLY A 91 -3.05 -3.29 5.52
CA GLY A 91 -3.20 -4.64 6.10
C GLY A 91 -3.29 -5.73 5.04
N ILE A 92 -3.97 -5.47 3.92
CA ILE A 92 -4.03 -6.40 2.78
C ILE A 92 -2.63 -6.65 2.22
N LEU A 93 -1.87 -5.58 1.93
CA LEU A 93 -0.51 -5.69 1.38
C LEU A 93 0.42 -6.45 2.32
N LYS A 94 0.33 -6.21 3.63
CA LYS A 94 1.09 -6.97 4.64
C LYS A 94 0.75 -8.44 4.64
N ALA A 95 -0.53 -8.77 4.70
CA ALA A 95 -0.98 -10.16 4.72
C ALA A 95 -0.52 -10.92 3.47
N LEU A 96 -0.53 -10.27 2.30
CA LEU A 96 -0.04 -10.85 1.06
C LEU A 96 1.48 -11.07 1.07
N GLU A 97 2.27 -10.11 1.55
CA GLU A 97 3.72 -10.28 1.67
C GLU A 97 4.10 -11.35 2.71
N GLU A 98 3.43 -11.38 3.87
CA GLU A 98 3.64 -12.40 4.91
C GLU A 98 3.30 -13.80 4.40
N ALA A 99 2.22 -13.93 3.63
CA ALA A 99 1.83 -15.18 2.99
C ALA A 99 2.67 -15.52 1.74
N LYS A 100 3.63 -14.67 1.35
CA LYS A 100 4.44 -14.80 0.13
C LYS A 100 3.61 -14.95 -1.15
N ILE A 101 2.45 -14.29 -1.19
CA ILE A 101 1.58 -14.27 -2.37
C ILE A 101 2.07 -13.15 -3.29
N PRO A 102 2.49 -13.46 -4.53
CA PRO A 102 3.03 -12.45 -5.43
C PRO A 102 1.95 -11.46 -5.87
N ILE A 103 2.28 -10.17 -5.84
CA ILE A 103 1.45 -9.08 -6.38
C ILE A 103 2.00 -8.71 -7.75
N GLY A 104 1.21 -8.96 -8.79
CA GLY A 104 1.59 -8.69 -10.18
C GLY A 104 1.40 -7.22 -10.59
N ALA A 105 0.36 -6.57 -10.07
CA ALA A 105 0.10 -5.16 -10.30
C ALA A 105 -0.85 -4.58 -9.25
N ILE A 106 -0.83 -3.26 -9.11
CA ILE A 106 -1.80 -2.49 -8.32
C ILE A 106 -2.48 -1.48 -9.24
N ILE A 107 -3.80 -1.44 -9.18
CA ILE A 107 -4.62 -0.42 -9.82
C ILE A 107 -5.32 0.35 -8.72
N GLY A 108 -5.11 1.68 -8.65
CA GLY A 108 -5.54 2.49 -7.52
C GLY A 108 -6.21 3.79 -7.92
N THR A 109 -7.21 4.20 -7.15
CA THR A 109 -7.76 5.56 -7.20
C THR A 109 -7.91 6.16 -5.79
N GLU A 110 -7.81 7.49 -5.68
CA GLU A 110 -7.84 8.23 -4.41
C GLU A 110 -6.90 7.61 -3.35
N MET A 111 -7.41 7.10 -2.23
CA MET A 111 -6.59 6.46 -1.20
C MET A 111 -5.91 5.17 -1.69
N GLY A 112 -6.53 4.44 -2.62
CA GLY A 112 -5.92 3.30 -3.28
C GLY A 112 -4.71 3.69 -4.11
N ALA A 113 -4.77 4.83 -4.80
CA ALA A 113 -3.65 5.39 -5.54
C ALA A 113 -2.51 5.79 -4.60
N ILE A 114 -2.81 6.48 -3.50
CA ILE A 114 -1.78 6.90 -2.53
C ILE A 114 -1.08 5.69 -1.91
N VAL A 115 -1.84 4.70 -1.45
CA VAL A 115 -1.27 3.46 -0.90
C VAL A 115 -0.42 2.73 -1.95
N GLY A 116 -0.93 2.61 -3.19
CA GLY A 116 -0.20 1.98 -4.29
C GLY A 116 1.10 2.68 -4.65
N ILE A 117 1.11 4.01 -4.71
CA ILE A 117 2.32 4.82 -4.98
C ILE A 117 3.38 4.58 -3.91
N PHE A 118 3.00 4.70 -2.64
CA PHE A 118 3.95 4.52 -1.53
C PHE A 118 4.47 3.08 -1.50
N TYR A 119 3.59 2.09 -1.66
CA TYR A 119 3.98 0.69 -1.63
C TYR A 119 4.93 0.31 -2.78
N SER A 120 4.61 0.74 -4.01
CA SER A 120 5.42 0.42 -5.20
C SER A 120 6.80 1.08 -5.16
N LEU A 121 6.89 2.30 -4.60
CA LEU A 121 8.14 3.07 -4.54
C LEU A 121 9.00 2.80 -3.28
N SER A 122 8.54 1.92 -2.39
CA SER A 122 9.29 1.46 -1.23
C SER A 122 10.01 0.14 -1.53
N GLN A 123 11.19 -0.04 -0.94
CA GLN A 123 12.02 -1.24 -1.12
C GLN A 123 11.39 -2.47 -0.47
N ASN A 124 10.71 -2.29 0.66
CA ASN A 124 10.05 -3.36 1.40
C ASN A 124 8.84 -2.82 2.20
N ILE A 125 8.07 -3.73 2.78
CA ILE A 125 6.88 -3.41 3.57
C ILE A 125 7.17 -2.50 4.78
N ASN A 126 8.32 -2.63 5.43
CA ASN A 126 8.67 -1.82 6.61
C ASN A 126 8.94 -0.36 6.23
N GLU A 127 9.68 -0.12 5.14
CA GLU A 127 9.90 1.23 4.61
C GLU A 127 8.59 1.86 4.17
N PHE A 128 7.72 1.08 3.52
CA PHE A 128 6.38 1.51 3.13
C PHE A 128 5.57 1.97 4.35
N GLU A 129 5.46 1.12 5.38
CA GLU A 129 4.71 1.46 6.59
C GLU A 129 5.26 2.72 7.25
N TRP A 130 6.58 2.79 7.45
CA TRP A 130 7.21 3.92 8.11
C TRP A 130 7.02 5.22 7.34
N SER A 131 7.14 5.19 6.00
CA SER A 131 6.96 6.35 5.15
C SER A 131 5.50 6.79 5.11
N PHE A 132 4.57 5.84 5.07
CA PHE A 132 3.14 6.11 5.00
C PHE A 132 2.58 6.64 6.33
N GLN A 133 3.02 6.10 7.48
CA GLN A 133 2.57 6.54 8.81
C GLN A 133 2.87 8.02 9.10
N LYS A 134 3.87 8.60 8.44
CA LYS A 134 4.17 10.04 8.55
C LYS A 134 3.08 10.91 7.97
N LEU A 135 2.27 10.39 7.05
CA LEU A 135 1.15 11.10 6.46
C LEU A 135 0.05 11.23 7.52
N LYS A 136 -0.02 12.39 8.18
CA LYS A 136 -1.01 12.69 9.21
C LYS A 136 -2.40 13.05 8.65
N PHE A 137 -2.82 12.43 7.54
CA PHE A 137 -4.02 12.79 6.78
C PHE A 137 -5.28 12.96 7.65
N PHE A 138 -5.42 12.12 8.66
CA PHE A 138 -6.66 12.01 9.45
C PHE A 138 -6.48 12.24 10.95
N HIS A 139 -5.30 12.70 11.40
CA HIS A 139 -5.12 13.09 12.82
C HIS A 139 -6.10 14.18 13.28
N ASN A 140 -6.69 14.93 12.32
CA ASN A 140 -7.66 15.98 12.56
C ASN A 140 -8.95 15.78 11.75
N VAL A 141 -9.49 14.56 11.64
CA VAL A 141 -10.79 14.26 10.97
C VAL A 141 -11.89 15.25 11.36
N ARG A 142 -11.96 15.65 12.63
CA ARG A 142 -12.97 16.61 13.12
C ARG A 142 -12.80 18.02 12.55
N SER A 143 -11.56 18.47 12.35
CA SER A 143 -11.23 19.75 11.69
C SER A 143 -11.38 19.66 10.17
N LEU A 144 -11.15 18.46 9.61
CA LEU A 144 -11.41 18.11 8.22
C LEU A 144 -12.90 18.33 7.89
N LEU A 145 -13.77 17.74 8.71
CA LEU A 145 -15.22 17.77 8.56
C LEU A 145 -15.79 19.19 8.71
N SER A 146 -15.23 20.01 9.60
CA SER A 146 -15.68 21.40 9.79
C SER A 146 -15.32 22.30 8.60
N LYS A 147 -14.32 21.93 7.80
CA LYS A 147 -13.85 22.69 6.63
C LYS A 147 -14.49 22.31 5.30
N PHE A 148 -15.35 21.30 5.24
CA PHE A 148 -16.07 20.89 4.01
C PHE A 148 -16.83 22.01 3.28
N LYS A 149 -17.08 23.16 3.94
CA LYS A 149 -17.72 24.34 3.35
C LYS A 149 -16.76 25.29 2.62
N LYS A 150 -15.44 25.08 2.69
CA LYS A 150 -14.43 25.93 2.05
C LYS A 150 -13.40 25.03 1.34
N THR A 151 -13.10 25.31 0.08
CA THR A 151 -11.95 24.69 -0.60
C THR A 151 -10.69 25.02 0.17
N VAL A 152 -9.99 24.00 0.69
CA VAL A 152 -8.73 24.17 1.41
C VAL A 152 -7.60 23.84 0.44
N PHE A 153 -6.59 24.69 0.36
CA PHE A 153 -5.36 24.32 -0.33
C PHE A 153 -4.60 23.29 0.53
N MET A 154 -3.91 22.36 -0.11
CA MET A 154 -3.05 21.41 0.59
C MET A 154 -2.14 22.17 1.55
N ASP A 155 -2.04 21.71 2.80
CA ASP A 155 -1.11 22.32 3.73
C ASP A 155 0.33 22.03 3.27
N LYS A 156 1.19 23.06 3.33
CA LYS A 156 2.62 22.95 2.95
C LYS A 156 3.32 21.80 3.68
N LYS A 157 2.79 21.37 4.83
CA LYS A 157 3.31 20.25 5.62
C LYS A 157 3.05 18.90 4.96
N THR A 158 1.82 18.61 4.50
CA THR A 158 1.53 17.35 3.79
C THR A 158 2.28 17.29 2.48
N GLU A 159 2.33 18.40 1.74
CA GLU A 159 3.15 18.49 0.52
C GLU A 159 4.63 18.19 0.81
N LYS A 160 5.20 18.79 1.87
CA LYS A 160 6.58 18.50 2.27
C LYS A 160 6.78 17.02 2.63
N ILE A 161 5.84 16.38 3.32
CA ILE A 161 5.93 14.95 3.68
C ILE A 161 5.89 14.08 2.42
N ILE A 162 4.98 14.36 1.49
CA ILE A 162 4.88 13.64 0.21
C ILE A 162 6.18 13.81 -0.59
N ASN A 163 6.69 15.04 -0.70
CA ASN A 163 7.94 15.30 -1.42
C ASN A 163 9.16 14.67 -0.71
N GLN A 164 9.16 14.58 0.62
CA GLN A 164 10.24 13.90 1.35
C GLN A 164 10.21 12.38 1.18
N ALA A 165 9.01 11.78 1.10
CA ALA A 165 8.87 10.34 0.95
C ALA A 165 9.07 9.88 -0.50
N LEU A 166 8.54 10.63 -1.45
CA LEU A 166 8.51 10.23 -2.86
C LEU A 166 9.54 10.98 -3.72
N GLY A 167 9.96 12.19 -3.32
CA GLY A 167 10.97 12.98 -4.03
C GLY A 167 10.69 13.09 -5.52
N GLU A 168 11.74 12.82 -6.30
CA GLU A 168 11.71 12.77 -7.77
C GLU A 168 11.45 11.35 -8.30
N LYS A 169 11.08 10.39 -7.45
CA LYS A 169 10.82 9.00 -7.89
C LYS A 169 9.63 8.98 -8.85
N GLU A 170 9.77 8.20 -9.90
CA GLU A 170 8.71 8.00 -10.90
C GLU A 170 8.04 6.65 -10.69
N ILE A 171 6.71 6.59 -10.85
CA ILE A 171 5.93 5.40 -10.49
C ILE A 171 6.31 4.15 -11.29
N GLN A 172 6.77 4.31 -12.53
CA GLN A 172 7.23 3.20 -13.37
C GLN A 172 8.57 2.60 -12.94
N GLN A 173 9.30 3.26 -12.03
CA GLN A 173 10.53 2.74 -11.43
C GLN A 173 10.24 1.90 -10.17
N GLY A 174 8.99 1.84 -9.73
CA GLY A 174 8.59 1.07 -8.57
C GLY A 174 8.70 -0.45 -8.79
N ARG A 175 8.83 -1.19 -7.70
CA ARG A 175 9.00 -2.66 -7.73
C ARG A 175 7.73 -3.41 -8.17
N THR A 176 6.58 -2.74 -8.11
CA THR A 176 5.28 -3.32 -8.44
C THR A 176 4.61 -2.46 -9.52
N PRO A 177 4.24 -3.02 -10.68
CA PRO A 177 3.50 -2.30 -11.71
C PRO A 177 2.30 -1.57 -11.11
N LEU A 178 2.19 -0.27 -11.40
CA LEU A 178 1.21 0.61 -10.79
C LEU A 178 0.44 1.36 -11.86
N TYR A 179 -0.89 1.31 -11.76
CA TYR A 179 -1.81 2.02 -12.63
C TYR A 179 -2.74 2.88 -11.80
N LEU A 180 -2.73 4.18 -12.07
CA LEU A 180 -3.52 5.15 -11.31
C LEU A 180 -4.69 5.64 -12.16
N VAL A 181 -5.89 5.55 -11.61
CA VAL A 181 -7.10 5.91 -12.33
C VAL A 181 -7.66 7.23 -11.81
N PHE A 182 -7.83 8.17 -12.74
CA PHE A 182 -8.37 9.49 -12.51
C PHE A 182 -9.51 9.77 -13.49
N ASP A 183 -10.37 10.74 -13.15
CA ASP A 183 -11.37 11.30 -14.05
C ASP A 183 -10.80 12.56 -14.72
N ASP A 184 -10.83 12.61 -16.05
CA ASP A 184 -10.56 13.82 -16.83
C ASP A 184 -11.88 14.58 -17.02
N LEU A 185 -12.04 15.69 -16.30
CA LEU A 185 -13.24 16.52 -16.34
C LEU A 185 -13.47 17.17 -17.70
N ALA A 186 -12.40 17.45 -18.46
CA ALA A 186 -12.54 18.07 -19.78
C ALA A 186 -13.05 17.06 -20.81
N LYS A 187 -12.62 15.80 -20.71
CA LYS A 187 -13.01 14.71 -21.62
C LYS A 187 -14.19 13.88 -21.13
N GLN A 188 -14.62 14.08 -19.89
CA GLN A 188 -15.69 13.32 -19.23
C GLN A 188 -15.45 11.81 -19.25
N ASN A 189 -14.20 11.38 -19.10
CA ASN A 189 -13.84 9.96 -19.10
C ASN A 189 -12.70 9.66 -18.12
N GLN A 190 -12.49 8.37 -17.83
CA GLN A 190 -11.35 7.93 -17.02
C GLN A 190 -10.06 7.97 -17.84
N VAL A 191 -8.99 8.33 -17.15
CA VAL A 191 -7.61 8.31 -17.66
C VAL A 191 -6.75 7.51 -16.70
N LEU A 192 -5.89 6.69 -17.28
CA LEU A 192 -4.97 5.82 -16.56
C LEU A 192 -3.55 6.37 -16.69
N PHE A 193 -2.85 6.44 -15.56
CA PHE A 193 -1.46 6.85 -15.48
C PHE A 193 -0.62 5.67 -15.01
N ASP A 194 0.30 5.23 -15.85
CA ASP A 194 1.32 4.21 -15.57
C ASP A 194 2.73 4.82 -15.40
N LYS A 195 2.88 6.12 -15.68
CA LYS A 195 4.14 6.86 -15.63
C LYS A 195 3.99 8.24 -14.99
N GLY A 196 5.09 8.74 -14.44
CA GLY A 196 5.21 10.12 -13.94
C GLY A 196 5.66 10.22 -12.49
N LYS A 197 5.88 11.44 -12.01
CA LYS A 197 6.39 11.71 -10.66
C LYS A 197 5.39 11.27 -9.60
N GLY A 198 5.81 10.38 -8.70
CA GLY A 198 4.97 9.85 -7.63
C GLY A 198 4.40 10.95 -6.72
N ALA A 199 5.21 11.95 -6.36
CA ALA A 199 4.77 13.08 -5.53
C ALA A 199 3.69 13.94 -6.21
N LEU A 200 3.75 14.10 -7.53
CA LEU A 200 2.74 14.83 -8.29
C LEU A 200 1.44 14.03 -8.33
N LEU A 201 1.51 12.75 -8.68
CA LEU A 201 0.35 11.88 -8.80
C LEU A 201 -0.33 11.63 -7.45
N ALA A 202 0.44 11.53 -6.36
CA ALA A 202 -0.10 11.42 -5.01
C ALA A 202 -0.88 12.68 -4.58
N ARG A 203 -0.40 13.88 -4.96
CA ARG A 203 -1.13 15.13 -4.72
C ARG A 203 -2.41 15.19 -5.55
N THR A 204 -2.36 14.77 -6.82
CA THR A 204 -3.55 14.65 -7.67
C THR A 204 -4.57 13.66 -7.07
N ALA A 205 -4.12 12.53 -6.53
CA ALA A 205 -4.97 11.54 -5.85
C ALA A 205 -5.68 12.07 -4.59
N LEU A 206 -5.16 13.14 -4.00
CA LEU A 206 -5.75 13.82 -2.86
C LEU A 206 -6.66 14.99 -3.25
N ALA A 207 -6.71 15.40 -4.52
CA ALA A 207 -7.48 16.54 -5.00
C ALA A 207 -8.99 16.26 -4.98
N LEU A 208 -9.58 16.33 -3.80
CA LEU A 208 -11.01 16.17 -3.55
C LEU A 208 -11.74 17.50 -3.70
N PRO A 209 -12.68 17.66 -4.65
CA PRO A 209 -13.49 18.88 -4.76
C PRO A 209 -14.17 19.24 -3.43
N GLY A 210 -14.05 20.51 -3.03
CA GLY A 210 -14.57 21.00 -1.74
C GLY A 210 -13.71 20.65 -0.52
N PHE A 211 -12.60 19.93 -0.72
CA PHE A 211 -11.67 19.57 0.34
C PHE A 211 -10.23 20.02 0.01
N LEU A 212 -9.66 19.54 -1.10
CA LEU A 212 -8.32 19.89 -1.56
C LEU A 212 -8.33 20.37 -3.00
N ALA A 213 -7.68 21.51 -3.24
CA ALA A 213 -7.57 22.07 -4.59
C ALA A 213 -6.76 21.15 -5.53
N PRO A 214 -7.15 21.04 -6.81
CA PRO A 214 -6.37 20.32 -7.82
C PRO A 214 -4.97 20.89 -8.00
N VAL A 215 -4.04 20.04 -8.43
CA VAL A 215 -2.71 20.50 -8.83
C VAL A 215 -2.81 21.27 -10.14
N GLU A 216 -2.13 22.40 -10.27
CA GLU A 216 -2.28 23.33 -11.39
C GLU A 216 -2.10 22.67 -12.78
N ILE A 217 -1.03 21.87 -12.94
CA ILE A 217 -0.74 21.12 -14.18
C ILE A 217 -1.85 20.10 -14.49
N PHE A 218 -2.53 19.62 -13.47
CA PHE A 218 -3.58 18.60 -13.53
C PHE A 218 -4.93 19.14 -13.06
N LYS A 219 -5.23 20.41 -13.38
CA LYS A 219 -6.43 21.10 -12.89
C LYS A 219 -7.76 20.42 -13.28
N ASN A 220 -7.77 19.67 -14.37
CA ASN A 220 -8.93 18.93 -14.88
C ASN A 220 -8.91 17.44 -14.49
N ILE A 221 -7.85 16.98 -13.83
CA ILE A 221 -7.69 15.57 -13.46
C ILE A 221 -8.00 15.43 -11.97
N LEU A 222 -9.02 14.64 -11.67
CA LEU A 222 -9.46 14.39 -10.30
C LEU A 222 -9.42 12.90 -9.98
N PRO A 223 -9.35 12.50 -8.70
CA PRO A 223 -9.53 11.11 -8.33
C PRO A 223 -10.91 10.60 -8.80
N SER A 224 -10.99 9.34 -9.19
CA SER A 224 -12.23 8.79 -9.74
C SER A 224 -13.18 8.33 -8.64
N TYR A 225 -14.41 8.83 -8.67
CA TYR A 225 -15.47 8.47 -7.68
C TYR A 225 -16.67 7.79 -8.32
N ASN A 226 -16.95 8.08 -9.59
CA ASN A 226 -18.15 7.59 -10.27
C ASN A 226 -18.00 6.14 -10.74
N LYS A 227 -16.78 5.73 -11.10
CA LYS A 227 -16.44 4.35 -11.51
C LYS A 227 -15.23 3.88 -10.69
N PRO A 228 -15.43 3.67 -9.37
CA PRO A 228 -14.33 3.56 -8.40
C PRO A 228 -13.45 2.31 -8.56
N PHE A 229 -13.97 1.28 -9.23
CA PHE A 229 -13.26 0.02 -9.44
C PHE A 229 -12.92 -0.12 -10.93
N PRO A 230 -11.68 0.20 -11.32
CA PRO A 230 -11.20 0.02 -12.70
C PRO A 230 -10.92 -1.47 -12.99
N ILE A 231 -11.97 -2.30 -12.93
CA ILE A 231 -11.87 -3.75 -13.14
C ILE A 231 -11.66 -4.04 -14.64
N SER A 232 -12.13 -3.18 -15.53
CA SER A 232 -11.89 -3.28 -16.97
C SER A 232 -10.40 -3.24 -17.31
N GLU A 233 -9.63 -2.50 -16.53
CA GLU A 233 -8.20 -2.26 -16.66
C GLU A 233 -7.36 -3.38 -16.03
N ALA A 234 -7.98 -4.27 -15.25
CA ALA A 234 -7.33 -5.35 -14.50
C ALA A 234 -7.20 -6.68 -15.27
N LYS A 235 -7.45 -6.68 -16.59
CA LYS A 235 -7.45 -7.87 -17.44
C LYS A 235 -6.08 -8.22 -17.99
#